data_AF-A0A7X8J0E0-F1
#
_entry.id   AF-A0A7X8J0E0-F1
#
_cell.length_a   1.000
_cell.length_b   1.000
_cell.length_c   1.000
_cell.angle_alpha   90.00
_cell.angle_beta   90.00
_cell.angle_gamma   90.00
#
_symmetry.space_group_name_H-M   'P 1'
#
loop_
_entity.id
_entity.type
_entity.pdbx_description
1 polymer ?
#
loop_
_entity_poly.entity_id
_entity_poly.type
_entity_poly.pdbx_seq_one_letter_code
_entity_poly.pdbx_strand_id
1 'polypeptide(L)'
;TQEELAEALKNMGIDVTQATISRDIKELRLVKVMSKSGKYKYATISQSQEGITDRLNKIFENSVVSIDNAMNMIIIKTIPGAAQICASAIDYMGIEEIVGTLAGDDNVFVAVRRLEDVDSVLQEFKKSIR
;
A
#
# COMPACT_ATOMS: atom_id res chain seq x y z
N THR A 1 1.67 24.22 2.80
CA THR A 1 2.87 24.73 2.10
C THR A 1 3.98 24.93 3.11
N GLN A 2 5.18 25.41 2.72
CA GLN A 2 6.22 25.73 3.71
C GLN A 2 5.83 26.94 4.57
N GLU A 3 5.14 27.92 3.97
CA GLU A 3 4.61 29.09 4.68
C GLU A 3 3.55 28.70 5.71
N GLU A 4 2.59 27.84 5.35
CA GLU A 4 1.60 27.32 6.31
C GLU A 4 2.26 26.56 7.48
N LEU A 5 3.37 25.85 7.23
CA LEU A 5 4.12 25.17 8.28
C LEU A 5 4.86 26.18 9.19
N ALA A 6 5.40 27.25 8.61
CA ALA A 6 6.04 28.34 9.36
C ALA A 6 5.04 29.05 10.27
N GLU A 7 3.86 29.39 9.73
CA GLU A 7 2.78 30.02 10.49
C GLU A 7 2.28 29.12 11.63
N ALA A 8 2.10 27.82 11.36
CA ALA A 8 1.68 26.87 12.38
C ALA A 8 2.70 26.76 13.53
N LEU A 9 3.99 26.69 13.22
CA LEU A 9 5.06 26.66 14.22
C LEU A 9 5.12 27.97 15.02
N LYS A 10 4.98 29.12 14.34
CA LYS A 10 4.94 30.43 14.99
C LYS A 10 3.77 30.55 15.96
N ASN A 11 2.60 30.03 15.60
CA ASN A 11 1.42 29.97 16.49
C ASN A 11 1.63 29.07 17.71
N MET A 12 2.58 28.13 17.64
CA MET A 12 3.02 27.30 18.77
C MET A 12 4.17 27.95 19.57
N GLY A 13 4.56 29.19 19.24
CA GLY A 13 5.67 29.91 19.89
C GLY A 13 7.06 29.53 19.37
N ILE A 14 7.14 28.82 18.24
CA ILE A 14 8.40 28.39 17.62
C ILE A 14 8.70 29.30 16.44
N ASP A 15 9.66 30.22 16.59
CA ASP A 15 10.05 31.14 15.53
C ASP A 15 11.08 30.49 14.61
N VAL A 16 10.75 30.37 13.32
CA VAL A 16 11.55 29.65 12.32
C VAL A 16 11.62 30.43 11.02
N THR A 17 12.76 30.33 10.33
CA THR A 17 12.93 30.91 9.00
C THR A 17 12.53 29.92 7.91
N GLN A 18 12.24 30.44 6.71
CA GLN A 18 12.00 29.58 5.55
C GLN A 18 13.21 28.68 5.23
N ALA A 19 14.43 29.16 5.46
CA ALA A 19 15.66 28.38 5.28
C ALA A 19 15.74 27.20 6.25
N THR A 20 15.36 27.41 7.52
CA THR A 20 15.27 26.35 8.54
C THR A 20 14.26 25.28 8.12
N ILE A 21 13.04 25.68 7.77
CA ILE A 21 11.99 24.74 7.34
C ILE A 21 12.39 23.95 6.09
N SER A 22 13.02 24.61 5.12
CA SER A 22 13.49 23.96 3.90
C SER A 22 14.54 22.89 4.19
N ARG A 23 15.44 23.17 5.15
CA ARG A 23 16.45 22.22 5.61
C ARG A 23 15.80 21.05 6.35
N ASP A 24 14.89 21.32 7.28
CA ASP A 24 14.22 20.30 8.08
C ASP A 24 13.35 19.37 7.22
N ILE A 25 12.64 19.91 6.21
CA ILE A 25 11.89 19.09 5.25
C ILE A 25 12.80 18.08 4.54
N LYS A 26 14.03 18.50 4.19
CA LYS A 26 15.01 17.61 3.55
C LYS A 26 15.57 16.60 4.55
N GLU A 27 15.95 17.04 5.75
CA GLU A 27 16.54 16.19 6.79
C GLU A 27 15.54 15.14 7.30
N LEU A 28 14.29 15.53 7.50
CA LEU A 28 13.17 14.65 7.87
C LEU A 28 12.60 13.86 6.70
N ARG A 29 13.12 14.06 5.48
CA ARG A 29 12.69 13.41 4.23
C ARG A 29 11.18 13.47 4.01
N LEU A 30 10.58 14.64 4.26
CA LEU A 30 9.15 14.84 4.06
C LEU A 30 8.82 14.89 2.57
N VAL A 31 7.76 14.19 2.20
CA VAL A 31 7.21 14.16 0.83
C VAL A 31 5.90 14.91 0.75
N LYS A 32 5.61 15.49 -0.42
CA LYS A 32 4.34 16.17 -0.67
C LYS A 32 3.34 15.15 -1.20
N VAL A 33 2.28 14.89 -0.45
CA VAL A 33 1.24 13.92 -0.82
C VAL A 33 -0.10 14.62 -1.01
N MET A 34 -0.92 14.13 -1.93
CA MET A 34 -2.28 14.62 -2.16
C MET A 34 -3.22 14.02 -1.11
N SER A 35 -3.96 14.87 -0.40
CA SER A 35 -4.96 14.44 0.58
C SER A 35 -6.30 14.11 -0.08
N LYS A 36 -7.19 13.45 0.66
CA LYS A 36 -8.57 13.09 0.21
C LYS A 36 -9.41 14.31 -0.21
N SER A 37 -9.09 15.52 0.27
CA SER A 37 -9.76 16.77 -0.11
C SER A 37 -9.15 17.45 -1.34
N GLY A 38 -8.19 16.81 -2.02
CA GLY A 38 -7.50 17.35 -3.19
C GLY A 38 -6.38 18.36 -2.87
N LYS A 39 -6.13 18.67 -1.59
CA LYS A 39 -5.04 19.57 -1.17
C LYS A 39 -3.74 18.79 -0.94
N TYR A 40 -2.60 19.39 -1.26
CA TYR A 40 -1.28 18.83 -0.96
C TYR A 40 -0.86 19.09 0.49
N LYS A 41 -0.33 18.08 1.16
CA LYS A 41 0.25 18.18 2.50
C LYS A 41 1.64 17.53 2.56
N TYR A 42 2.47 17.95 3.51
CA TYR A 42 3.71 17.24 3.82
C TYR A 42 3.39 16.00 4.68
N ALA A 43 4.07 14.90 4.41
CA ALA A 43 3.99 13.65 5.16
C ALA A 43 5.37 13.01 5.25
N THR A 44 5.60 12.18 6.26
CA THR A 44 6.78 11.31 6.29
C THR A 44 6.67 10.22 5.22
N ILE A 45 7.79 9.60 4.86
CA ILE A 45 7.81 8.46 3.94
C ILE A 45 6.91 7.33 4.46
N SER A 46 6.94 7.04 5.77
CA SER A 46 6.08 6.03 6.39
C SER A 46 4.59 6.32 6.21
N GLN A 47 4.14 7.54 6.48
CA GLN A 47 2.74 7.95 6.27
C GLN A 47 2.33 7.94 4.80
N SER A 48 3.27 8.20 3.88
CA SER A 48 2.99 8.09 2.44
C SER A 48 2.83 6.63 2.00
N GLN A 49 3.58 5.70 2.61
CA GLN A 49 3.45 4.26 2.37
C GLN A 49 2.14 3.72 2.94
N GLU A 50 1.71 4.16 4.13
CA GLU A 50 0.40 3.80 4.69
C GLU A 50 -0.76 4.11 3.71
N GLY A 51 -0.74 5.27 3.06
CA GLY A 51 -1.75 5.63 2.06
C GLY A 51 -1.70 4.78 0.78
N ILE A 52 -0.53 4.25 0.42
CA ILE A 52 -0.37 3.33 -0.72
C ILE A 52 -0.88 1.94 -0.33
N THR A 53 -0.53 1.45 0.86
CA THR A 53 -1.01 0.17 1.41
C THR A 53 -2.54 0.14 1.47
N ASP A 54 -3.18 1.19 2.00
CA ASP A 54 -4.65 1.30 2.04
C ASP A 54 -5.28 1.22 0.65
N ARG A 55 -4.66 1.86 -0.34
CA ARG A 55 -5.15 1.86 -1.72
C ARG A 55 -5.02 0.49 -2.35
N LEU A 56 -3.91 -0.22 -2.13
CA LEU A 56 -3.65 -1.54 -2.69
C LEU A 56 -4.51 -2.62 -2.03
N ASN A 57 -4.74 -2.52 -0.72
CA ASN A 57 -5.70 -3.39 -0.03
C ASN A 57 -7.11 -3.26 -0.63
N LYS A 58 -7.56 -2.03 -0.89
CA LYS A 58 -8.85 -1.80 -1.59
C LYS A 58 -8.86 -2.32 -3.01
N ILE A 59 -7.76 -2.19 -3.73
CA ILE A 59 -7.65 -2.75 -5.09
C ILE A 59 -7.80 -4.26 -5.03
N PHE A 60 -7.11 -4.93 -4.11
CA PHE A 60 -7.22 -6.36 -3.89
C PHE A 60 -8.66 -6.75 -3.55
N GLU A 61 -9.25 -6.15 -2.52
CA GLU A 61 -10.63 -6.38 -2.08
C GLU A 61 -11.64 -6.25 -3.23
N ASN A 62 -11.58 -5.15 -4.00
CA ASN A 62 -12.53 -4.90 -5.08
C ASN A 62 -12.27 -5.73 -6.35
N SER A 63 -11.11 -6.36 -6.47
CA SER A 63 -10.77 -7.20 -7.62
C SER A 63 -11.19 -8.65 -7.42
N VAL A 64 -11.17 -9.16 -6.19
CA VAL A 64 -11.34 -10.59 -5.88
C VAL A 64 -12.80 -11.02 -5.98
N VAL A 65 -13.03 -12.12 -6.70
CA VAL A 65 -14.33 -12.82 -6.80
C VAL A 65 -14.32 -14.09 -5.95
N SER A 66 -13.24 -14.87 -6.01
CA SER A 66 -13.07 -16.07 -5.19
C SER A 66 -11.60 -16.43 -5.02
N ILE A 67 -11.30 -17.19 -3.97
CA ILE A 67 -9.96 -17.71 -3.67
C ILE A 67 -10.07 -19.20 -3.41
N ASP A 68 -9.21 -19.98 -4.05
CA ASP A 68 -9.05 -21.42 -3.83
C ASP A 68 -7.56 -21.78 -3.85
N ASN A 69 -7.20 -23.01 -3.49
CA ASN A 69 -5.82 -23.46 -3.56
C ASN A 69 -5.69 -24.90 -4.05
N ALA A 70 -4.60 -25.16 -4.78
CA ALA A 70 -4.17 -26.48 -5.18
C ALA A 70 -2.73 -26.69 -4.67
N MET A 71 -2.59 -27.47 -3.60
CA MET A 71 -1.30 -27.63 -2.92
C MET A 71 -0.75 -26.26 -2.49
N ASN A 72 0.48 -25.90 -2.91
CA ASN A 72 1.14 -24.65 -2.58
C ASN A 72 0.83 -23.51 -3.57
N MET A 73 -0.13 -23.70 -4.48
CA MET A 73 -0.60 -22.64 -5.37
C MET A 73 -1.95 -22.14 -4.91
N ILE A 74 -2.05 -20.84 -4.64
CA ILE A 74 -3.33 -20.16 -4.40
C ILE A 74 -3.80 -19.55 -5.72
N ILE A 75 -5.05 -19.77 -6.07
CA ILE A 75 -5.67 -19.28 -7.29
C ILE A 75 -6.74 -18.27 -6.87
N ILE A 76 -6.58 -17.04 -7.36
CA ILE A 76 -7.48 -15.94 -7.08
C ILE A 76 -8.21 -15.60 -8.37
N LYS A 77 -9.52 -15.83 -8.38
CA LYS A 77 -10.39 -15.36 -9.45
C LYS A 77 -10.71 -13.90 -9.22
N THR A 78 -10.58 -13.08 -10.25
CA THR A 78 -10.91 -11.66 -10.22
C THR A 78 -12.10 -11.33 -11.12
N ILE A 79 -12.58 -10.09 -11.04
CA ILE A 79 -13.38 -9.53 -12.13
C ILE A 79 -12.56 -9.51 -13.44
N PRO A 80 -13.20 -9.60 -14.62
CA PRO A 80 -12.50 -9.57 -15.91
C PRO A 80 -11.58 -8.37 -16.05
N GLY A 81 -10.36 -8.60 -16.54
CA GLY A 81 -9.31 -7.58 -16.73
C GLY A 81 -8.63 -7.07 -15.45
N ALA A 82 -8.99 -7.56 -14.26
CA ALA A 82 -8.41 -7.10 -13.00
C ALA A 82 -7.27 -7.98 -12.45
N ALA A 83 -6.94 -9.11 -13.07
CA ALA A 83 -5.93 -10.02 -12.54
C ALA A 83 -4.56 -9.35 -12.37
N GLN A 84 -4.13 -8.53 -13.34
CA GLN A 84 -2.84 -7.83 -13.28
C GLN A 84 -2.74 -6.85 -12.11
N ILE A 85 -3.79 -6.06 -11.88
CA ILE A 85 -3.78 -5.07 -10.78
C ILE A 85 -3.92 -5.75 -9.41
N CYS A 86 -4.64 -6.88 -9.35
CA CYS A 86 -4.72 -7.73 -8.18
C CYS A 86 -3.35 -8.34 -7.83
N ALA A 87 -2.66 -8.93 -8.81
CA ALA A 87 -1.31 -9.48 -8.62
C ALA A 87 -0.32 -8.42 -8.13
N SER A 88 -0.34 -7.22 -8.71
CA SER A 88 0.50 -6.11 -8.26
C SER A 88 0.22 -5.69 -6.81
N ALA A 89 -1.05 -5.74 -6.37
CA ALA A 89 -1.41 -5.48 -4.99
C ALA A 89 -0.86 -6.57 -4.05
N ILE A 90 -0.95 -7.85 -4.44
CA ILE A 90 -0.39 -8.98 -3.67
C ILE A 90 1.12 -8.86 -3.54
N ASP A 91 1.84 -8.59 -4.63
CA ASP A 91 3.30 -8.43 -4.60
C ASP A 91 3.74 -7.30 -3.64
N TYR A 92 2.93 -6.24 -3.56
CA TYR A 92 3.20 -5.12 -2.65
C TYR A 92 2.95 -5.45 -1.17
N MET A 93 2.08 -6.41 -0.86
CA MET A 93 1.84 -6.84 0.52
C MET A 93 3.11 -7.42 1.16
N GLY A 94 4.08 -7.89 0.37
CA GLY A 94 5.38 -8.31 0.86
C GLY A 94 5.33 -9.53 1.78
N ILE A 95 4.35 -10.42 1.58
CA ILE A 95 4.20 -11.66 2.35
C ILE A 95 5.38 -12.59 2.02
N GLU A 96 6.22 -12.87 3.01
CA GLU A 96 7.51 -13.58 2.84
C GLU A 96 7.35 -15.01 2.28
N GLU A 97 6.23 -15.65 2.63
CA GLU A 97 5.87 -16.99 2.20
C GLU A 97 5.48 -17.06 0.72
N ILE A 98 5.14 -15.93 0.08
CA ILE A 98 4.85 -15.87 -1.35
C ILE A 98 6.16 -15.78 -2.14
N VAL A 99 6.36 -16.71 -3.06
CA VAL A 99 7.51 -16.73 -3.98
C VAL A 99 7.29 -15.77 -5.14
N GLY A 100 6.04 -15.64 -5.61
CA GLY A 100 5.65 -14.71 -6.65
C GLY A 100 4.24 -14.96 -7.17
N THR A 101 3.81 -14.09 -8.08
CA THR A 101 2.49 -14.14 -8.70
C THR A 101 2.58 -14.21 -10.23
N LEU A 102 1.56 -14.80 -10.87
CA LEU A 102 1.36 -14.80 -12.31
C LEU A 102 -0.11 -14.49 -12.64
N ALA A 103 -0.33 -13.37 -13.33
CA ALA A 103 -1.66 -12.91 -13.71
C ALA A 103 -2.01 -13.25 -15.15
N GLY A 104 -3.23 -13.76 -15.35
CA GLY A 104 -3.93 -13.82 -16.63
C GLY A 104 -4.83 -12.60 -16.84
N ASP A 105 -6.06 -12.82 -17.33
CA ASP A 105 -7.09 -11.78 -17.47
C ASP A 105 -7.98 -11.68 -16.21
N ASP A 106 -8.54 -12.81 -15.78
CA ASP A 106 -9.46 -12.92 -14.65
C ASP A 106 -8.97 -13.90 -13.55
N ASN A 107 -7.72 -14.36 -13.63
CA ASN A 107 -7.12 -15.28 -12.67
C ASN A 107 -5.69 -14.87 -12.31
N VAL A 108 -5.35 -14.96 -11.02
CA VAL A 108 -3.99 -14.80 -10.51
C VAL A 108 -3.56 -16.10 -9.84
N PHE A 109 -2.41 -16.62 -10.26
CA PHE A 109 -1.71 -17.72 -9.60
C PHE A 109 -0.71 -17.13 -8.61
N VAL A 110 -0.74 -17.60 -7.37
CA VAL A 110 0.17 -17.18 -6.30
C VAL A 110 0.93 -18.42 -5.85
N ALA A 111 2.24 -18.43 -6.05
CA ALA A 111 3.09 -19.53 -5.63
C ALA A 111 3.56 -19.32 -4.19
N VAL A 112 3.17 -20.22 -3.28
CA VAL A 112 3.59 -20.22 -1.88
C VAL A 112 4.81 -21.14 -1.73
N ARG A 113 5.77 -20.73 -0.90
CA ARG A 113 7.07 -21.38 -0.74
C ARG A 113 6.96 -22.81 -0.20
N ARG A 114 6.12 -23.02 0.81
CA ARG A 114 5.90 -24.33 1.45
C ARG A 114 4.42 -24.61 1.61
N LEU A 115 4.05 -25.89 1.62
CA LEU A 115 2.66 -26.33 1.78
C LEU A 115 2.05 -25.91 3.13
N GLU A 116 2.86 -25.94 4.18
CA GLU A 116 2.45 -25.57 5.54
C GLU A 116 2.09 -24.09 5.70
N ASP A 117 2.59 -23.23 4.81
CA ASP A 117 2.35 -21.78 4.87
C ASP A 117 1.03 -21.36 4.19
N VAL A 118 0.42 -22.24 3.40
CA VAL A 118 -0.75 -21.91 2.55
C VAL A 118 -1.92 -21.39 3.37
N ASP A 119 -2.23 -22.06 4.48
CA ASP A 119 -3.32 -21.64 5.35
C ASP A 119 -3.08 -20.26 5.96
N SER A 120 -1.83 -19.94 6.32
CA SER A 120 -1.44 -18.62 6.83
C SER A 120 -1.69 -17.53 5.78
N VAL A 121 -1.22 -17.75 4.55
CA VAL A 121 -1.41 -16.82 3.43
C VAL A 121 -2.89 -16.63 3.10
N LEU A 122 -3.68 -17.71 3.09
CA LEU A 122 -5.13 -17.63 2.89
C LEU A 122 -5.83 -16.83 3.98
N GLN A 123 -5.41 -16.94 5.24
CA GLN A 123 -5.94 -16.11 6.31
C GLN A 123 -5.60 -14.64 6.12
N GLU A 124 -4.40 -14.33 5.63
CA GLU A 124 -4.01 -12.95 5.35
C GLU A 124 -4.87 -12.34 4.24
N PHE A 125 -5.07 -13.06 3.13
CA PHE A 125 -5.98 -12.62 2.07
C PHE A 125 -7.42 -12.42 2.57
N LYS A 126 -7.92 -13.31 3.45
CA LYS A 126 -9.26 -13.17 4.03
C LYS A 126 -9.41 -11.95 4.93
N LYS A 127 -8.35 -11.49 5.59
CA LYS A 127 -8.38 -10.25 6.38
C LYS A 127 -8.49 -9.02 5.47
N SER A 128 -7.84 -9.05 4.31
CA SER A 128 -7.79 -7.94 3.35
C SER A 128 -9.06 -7.78 2.51
N ILE A 129 -10.04 -8.68 2.61
CA ILE A 129 -11.33 -8.63 1.90
C ILE A 129 -12.49 -8.23 2.83
N ARG A 130 -12.19 -7.80 4.07
CA ARG A 130 -13.20 -7.43 5.08
C ARG A 130 -13.36 -5.92 5.24
#